data_AF-A0A7S3ZAV3-F1
#
_entry.id   AF-A0A7S3ZAV3-F1
#
_cell.length_a   1.000
_cell.length_b   1.000
_cell.length_c   1.000
_cell.angle_alpha   90.00
_cell.angle_beta   90.00
_cell.angle_gamma   90.00
#
_symmetry.space_group_name_H-M   'P 1'
#
loop_
_entity.id
_entity.type
_entity.pdbx_description
1 polymer ?
#
loop_
_entity_poly.entity_id
_entity_poly.type
_entity_poly.pdbx_seq_one_letter_code
_entity_poly.pdbx_strand_id
1 'polypeptide(L)'
;DVLAQILKGALAESLGTEEALWGSHPRFISKYRLTAEKKEKLASLLSYYKGTKNHHNFTVGRKPADRSNMRYIINFVPDEYFVVDGMEFVRLRVHGASFMLHQIRKMVGLAVAAIRGLVKENVYGRCFDREQIHVPKAPALGLFLHRVHYDAYNRKVQSVKDRETMAQAYARVEDQIKAFRNDKIV
;
A
#
# COMPACT_ATOMS: atom_id res chain seq x y z
N ASP A 1 25.11 5.29 -9.61
CA ASP A 1 25.13 3.86 -9.95
C ASP A 1 23.83 3.26 -10.48
N VAL A 2 22.67 3.40 -9.85
CA VAL A 2 21.41 2.78 -10.36
C VAL A 2 20.98 3.35 -11.72
N LEU A 3 21.12 4.67 -11.92
CA LEU A 3 20.81 5.34 -13.19
C LEU A 3 21.72 4.88 -14.35
N ALA A 4 22.98 4.58 -14.07
CA ALA A 4 23.92 4.10 -15.08
C ALA A 4 23.58 2.67 -15.55
N GLN A 5 22.95 1.86 -14.70
CA GLN A 5 22.54 0.49 -15.04
C GLN A 5 21.20 0.45 -15.78
N ILE A 6 20.27 1.36 -15.48
CA ILE A 6 19.02 1.53 -16.26
C ILE A 6 19.34 1.97 -17.69
N LEU A 7 20.29 2.89 -17.86
CA LEU A 7 20.74 3.34 -19.19
C LEU A 7 21.42 2.23 -19.99
N LYS A 8 22.13 1.30 -19.34
CA LYS A 8 22.72 0.13 -20.00
C LYS A 8 21.67 -0.89 -20.46
N GLY A 9 20.60 -1.07 -19.70
CA GLY A 9 19.47 -1.94 -20.09
C GLY A 9 18.75 -1.42 -21.33
N ALA A 10 18.45 -0.12 -21.36
CA ALA A 10 17.79 0.52 -22.50
C ALA A 10 18.65 0.51 -23.79
N LEU A 11 19.98 0.53 -23.66
CA LEU A 11 20.90 0.44 -24.80
C LEU A 11 21.01 -0.99 -25.39
N ALA A 12 20.67 -2.01 -24.61
CA ALA A 12 20.69 -3.41 -25.06
C ALA A 12 19.40 -3.77 -25.84
N GLU A 13 18.26 -3.18 -25.46
CA GLU A 13 16.99 -3.32 -26.19
C GLU A 13 17.07 -2.80 -27.64
N SER A 14 17.89 -1.79 -27.91
CA SER A 14 18.06 -1.26 -29.28
C SER A 14 18.94 -2.14 -30.20
N LEU A 15 19.61 -3.16 -29.65
CA LEU A 15 20.57 -4.01 -30.37
C LEU A 15 20.05 -5.42 -30.67
N GLY A 16 18.76 -5.71 -30.42
CA GLY A 16 18.07 -6.89 -30.97
C GLY A 16 18.63 -8.26 -30.56
N THR A 17 19.21 -8.39 -29.36
CA THR A 17 19.73 -9.66 -28.82
C THR A 17 18.85 -10.15 -27.66
N GLU A 18 17.59 -10.52 -27.95
CA GLU A 18 16.57 -10.80 -26.93
C GLU A 18 16.72 -12.16 -26.20
N GLU A 19 17.43 -13.15 -26.74
CA GLU A 19 17.38 -14.52 -26.18
C GLU A 19 18.57 -14.93 -25.30
N ALA A 20 19.67 -14.17 -25.28
CA ALA A 20 20.88 -14.54 -24.51
C ALA A 20 21.00 -13.86 -23.14
N LEU A 21 20.19 -12.84 -22.86
CA LEU A 21 20.33 -12.04 -21.64
C LEU A 21 19.37 -12.49 -20.53
N TRP A 22 18.16 -12.95 -20.83
CA TRP A 22 17.20 -13.38 -19.78
C TRP A 22 17.51 -14.75 -19.14
N GLY A 23 18.44 -15.54 -19.70
CA GLY A 23 18.81 -16.88 -19.20
C GLY A 23 19.62 -16.89 -17.90
N SER A 24 20.20 -15.75 -17.50
CA SER A 24 21.04 -15.67 -16.30
C SER A 24 21.31 -14.24 -15.85
N HIS A 25 20.27 -13.40 -15.77
CA HIS A 25 20.40 -12.23 -14.91
C HIS A 25 20.54 -12.75 -13.48
N PRO A 26 21.62 -12.42 -12.74
CA PRO A 26 21.63 -12.68 -11.31
C PRO A 26 20.39 -11.99 -10.75
N ARG A 27 19.37 -12.79 -10.40
CA ARG A 27 18.20 -12.32 -9.65
C ARG A 27 18.81 -11.49 -8.53
N PHE A 28 18.48 -10.20 -8.47
CA PHE A 28 19.01 -9.31 -7.45
C PHE A 28 18.52 -9.83 -6.09
N ILE A 29 19.25 -10.78 -5.50
CA ILE A 29 18.97 -11.28 -4.17
C ILE A 29 19.49 -10.20 -3.24
N SER A 30 18.62 -9.25 -2.94
CA SER A 30 18.88 -8.29 -1.87
C SER A 30 19.07 -9.09 -0.57
N LYS A 31 20.30 -9.13 -0.05
CA LYS A 31 20.63 -9.70 1.27
C LYS A 31 20.01 -8.89 2.41
N TYR A 32 19.45 -7.73 2.12
CA TYR A 32 18.85 -6.87 3.13
C TYR A 32 17.64 -7.55 3.77
N ARG A 33 17.59 -7.48 5.11
CA ARG A 33 16.44 -7.87 5.91
C ARG A 33 16.05 -6.73 6.83
N LEU A 34 14.77 -6.52 7.02
CA LEU A 34 14.25 -5.51 7.94
C LEU A 34 14.59 -5.96 9.37
N THR A 35 15.34 -5.14 10.10
CA THR A 35 15.66 -5.40 11.51
C THR A 35 14.41 -5.32 12.37
N ALA A 36 14.40 -5.96 13.54
CA ALA A 36 13.29 -5.89 14.49
C ALA A 36 12.92 -4.44 14.83
N GLU A 37 13.91 -3.60 15.12
CA GLU A 37 13.75 -2.16 15.35
C GLU A 37 13.00 -1.46 14.19
N LYS A 38 13.35 -1.78 12.94
CA LYS A 38 12.67 -1.19 11.76
C LYS A 38 11.27 -1.75 11.56
N LYS A 39 11.00 -3.00 11.95
CA LYS A 39 9.64 -3.59 11.94
C LYS A 39 8.75 -2.88 12.95
N GLU A 40 9.23 -2.64 14.16
CA GLU A 40 8.54 -1.87 15.20
C GLU A 40 8.31 -0.42 14.78
N LYS A 41 9.35 0.22 14.23
CA LYS A 41 9.24 1.58 13.69
C LYS A 41 8.19 1.66 12.57
N LEU A 42 8.14 0.70 11.65
CA LEU A 42 7.11 0.64 10.62
C LEU A 42 5.71 0.57 11.23
N ALA A 43 5.50 -0.31 12.21
CA ALA A 43 4.21 -0.43 12.90
C ALA A 43 3.80 0.89 13.58
N SER A 44 4.74 1.54 14.27
CA SER A 44 4.54 2.86 14.89
C SER A 44 4.16 3.92 13.86
N LEU A 45 4.91 4.03 12.76
CA LEU A 45 4.66 4.98 11.68
C LEU A 45 3.29 4.80 11.03
N LEU A 46 2.85 3.56 10.81
CA LEU A 46 1.53 3.28 10.23
C LEU A 46 0.39 3.63 11.20
N SER A 47 0.63 3.51 12.51
CA SER A 47 -0.37 3.84 13.54
C SER A 47 -0.78 5.31 13.53
N TYR A 48 0.11 6.22 13.11
CA TYR A 48 -0.20 7.65 12.98
C TYR A 48 -1.32 7.95 11.99
N TYR A 49 -1.68 7.02 11.09
CA TYR A 49 -2.79 7.24 10.17
C TYR A 49 -4.16 6.97 10.79
N LYS A 50 -4.23 6.19 11.88
CA LYS A 50 -5.49 5.76 12.49
C LYS A 50 -6.32 6.94 12.98
N GLY A 51 -7.64 6.79 12.91
CA GLY A 51 -8.60 7.82 13.27
C GLY A 51 -8.99 8.73 12.10
N THR A 52 -9.72 9.80 12.43
CA THR A 52 -10.24 10.75 11.45
C THR A 52 -9.27 11.92 11.32
N LYS A 53 -8.63 12.05 10.16
CA LYS A 53 -7.60 13.09 9.92
C LYS A 53 -7.77 13.78 8.57
N ASN A 54 -7.20 14.97 8.46
CA ASN A 54 -7.17 15.73 7.22
C ASN A 54 -6.09 15.22 6.28
N HIS A 55 -6.48 14.49 5.23
CA HIS A 55 -5.54 13.83 4.33
C HIS A 55 -5.21 14.65 3.06
N HIS A 56 -5.33 15.98 3.09
CA HIS A 56 -5.10 16.85 1.93
C HIS A 56 -3.71 16.65 1.29
N ASN A 57 -2.65 16.48 2.10
CA ASN A 57 -1.28 16.20 1.61
C ASN A 57 -1.13 14.80 0.98
N PHE A 58 -2.04 13.88 1.31
CA PHE A 58 -2.04 12.51 0.79
C PHE A 58 -2.82 12.38 -0.52
N THR A 59 -3.24 13.48 -1.14
CA THR A 59 -3.90 13.45 -2.46
C THR A 59 -3.34 14.57 -3.35
N VAL A 60 -3.94 14.80 -4.51
CA VAL A 60 -3.56 15.85 -5.46
C VAL A 60 -4.65 16.92 -5.52
N GLY A 61 -4.24 18.18 -5.69
CA GLY A 61 -5.17 19.30 -5.96
C GLY A 61 -6.12 19.66 -4.82
N ARG A 62 -5.78 19.34 -3.56
CA ARG A 62 -6.64 19.67 -2.40
C ARG A 62 -6.06 20.75 -1.52
N LYS A 63 -6.93 21.67 -1.09
CA LYS A 63 -6.61 22.72 -0.12
C LYS A 63 -6.79 22.17 1.31
N PRO A 64 -5.97 22.56 2.29
CA PRO A 64 -6.08 22.03 3.65
C PRO A 64 -7.44 22.33 4.31
N ALA A 65 -8.07 23.46 3.99
CA ALA A 65 -9.36 23.86 4.56
C ALA A 65 -10.56 23.04 4.02
N ASP A 66 -10.40 22.26 2.95
CA ASP A 66 -11.50 21.48 2.38
C ASP A 66 -11.88 20.31 3.31
N ARG A 67 -13.11 20.35 3.85
CA ARG A 67 -13.61 19.32 4.77
C ARG A 67 -13.71 17.95 4.12
N SER A 68 -13.80 17.88 2.79
CA SER A 68 -13.81 16.63 2.04
C SER A 68 -12.47 15.90 2.06
N ASN A 69 -11.42 16.44 2.71
CA ASN A 69 -10.17 15.74 2.96
C ASN A 69 -10.19 14.86 4.22
N MET A 70 -11.22 15.00 5.07
CA MET A 70 -11.32 14.21 6.29
C MET A 70 -11.58 12.74 5.95
N ARG A 71 -10.64 11.87 6.31
CA ARG A 71 -10.74 10.43 6.06
C ARG A 71 -10.54 9.69 7.37
N TYR A 72 -11.30 8.62 7.53
CA TYR A 72 -11.25 7.75 8.69
C TYR A 72 -10.51 6.45 8.34
N ILE A 73 -9.34 6.27 8.95
CA ILE A 73 -8.58 5.03 8.86
C ILE A 73 -8.89 4.21 10.11
N ILE A 74 -9.49 3.04 9.90
CA ILE A 74 -9.85 2.10 10.96
C ILE A 74 -8.60 1.41 11.47
N ASN A 75 -7.78 0.89 10.56
CA ASN A 75 -6.52 0.24 10.90
C ASN A 75 -5.50 0.33 9.75
N PHE A 76 -4.21 0.37 10.09
CA PHE A 76 -3.12 0.24 9.12
C PHE A 76 -1.93 -0.43 9.79
N VAL A 77 -1.58 -1.64 9.36
CA VAL A 77 -0.58 -2.48 10.03
C VAL A 77 0.34 -3.19 9.04
N PRO A 78 1.59 -3.52 9.43
CA PRO A 78 2.34 -4.57 8.77
C PRO A 78 1.68 -5.91 9.15
N ASP A 79 1.24 -6.64 8.13
CA ASP A 79 0.44 -7.85 8.30
C ASP A 79 1.30 -9.11 8.33
N GLU A 80 2.21 -9.24 7.38
CA GLU A 80 3.07 -10.41 7.24
C GLU A 80 4.41 -10.03 6.62
N TYR A 81 5.49 -10.62 7.12
CA TYR A 81 6.83 -10.56 6.52
C TYR A 81 7.17 -11.92 5.96
N PHE A 82 7.55 -11.99 4.69
CA PHE A 82 7.78 -13.25 3.99
C PHE A 82 8.90 -13.10 2.95
N VAL A 83 9.46 -14.22 2.50
CA VAL A 83 10.57 -14.23 1.53
C VAL A 83 10.13 -14.97 0.27
N VAL A 84 10.33 -14.34 -0.89
CA VAL A 84 10.11 -14.95 -2.21
C VAL A 84 11.39 -14.79 -3.02
N ASP A 85 11.91 -15.89 -3.55
CA ASP A 85 13.16 -15.92 -4.33
C ASP A 85 14.35 -15.19 -3.65
N GLY A 86 14.45 -15.32 -2.33
CA GLY A 86 15.51 -14.69 -1.53
C GLY A 86 15.33 -13.20 -1.26
N MET A 87 14.23 -12.58 -1.70
CA MET A 87 13.86 -11.19 -1.39
C MET A 87 12.81 -11.15 -0.28
N GLU A 88 13.04 -10.34 0.76
CA GLU A 88 12.06 -10.13 1.84
C GLU A 88 11.02 -9.09 1.44
N PHE A 89 9.76 -9.42 1.66
CA PHE A 89 8.60 -8.57 1.45
C PHE A 89 7.86 -8.35 2.76
N VAL A 90 7.11 -7.25 2.83
CA VAL A 90 6.12 -7.00 3.87
C VAL A 90 4.78 -6.69 3.23
N ARG A 91 3.74 -7.44 3.62
CA ARG A 91 2.36 -7.11 3.26
C ARG A 91 1.84 -6.06 4.22
N LEU A 92 1.39 -4.93 3.70
CA LEU A 92 0.73 -3.89 4.51
C LEU A 92 -0.78 -3.99 4.32
N ARG A 93 -1.54 -3.97 5.41
CA ARG A 93 -3.00 -4.03 5.37
C ARG A 93 -3.59 -2.75 5.91
N VAL A 94 -4.32 -2.02 5.07
CA VAL A 94 -5.05 -0.81 5.43
C VAL A 94 -6.56 -1.05 5.32
N HIS A 95 -7.29 -0.65 6.35
CA HIS A 95 -8.74 -0.61 6.39
C HIS A 95 -9.17 0.82 6.72
N GLY A 96 -9.99 1.41 5.85
CA GLY A 96 -10.52 2.76 6.02
C GLY A 96 -11.93 2.86 5.44
N ALA A 97 -12.66 3.88 5.87
CA ALA A 97 -14.04 4.10 5.41
C ALA A 97 -14.10 4.54 3.93
N SER A 98 -13.11 5.32 3.49
CA SER A 98 -12.96 5.75 2.10
C SER A 98 -11.52 6.19 1.84
N PHE A 99 -11.13 6.26 0.58
CA PHE A 99 -9.80 6.70 0.15
C PHE A 99 -9.90 7.72 -0.98
N MET A 100 -9.06 8.74 -0.92
CA MET A 100 -8.85 9.70 -2.01
C MET A 100 -7.88 9.14 -3.05
N LEU A 101 -7.85 9.77 -4.23
CA LEU A 101 -6.87 9.48 -5.26
C LEU A 101 -5.45 9.53 -4.70
N HIS A 102 -4.69 8.46 -4.91
CA HIS A 102 -3.30 8.29 -4.45
C HIS A 102 -3.08 8.23 -2.93
N GLN A 103 -4.12 8.31 -2.10
CA GLN A 103 -4.00 8.35 -0.63
C GLN A 103 -3.12 7.25 -0.07
N ILE A 104 -3.47 5.99 -0.35
CA ILE A 104 -2.73 4.83 0.18
C ILE A 104 -1.27 4.86 -0.30
N ARG A 105 -1.03 5.16 -1.58
CA ARG A 105 0.32 5.22 -2.15
C ARG A 105 1.18 6.31 -1.51
N LYS A 106 0.59 7.46 -1.17
CA LYS A 106 1.29 8.53 -0.46
C LYS A 106 1.54 8.20 1.01
N MET A 107 0.59 7.54 1.69
CA MET A 107 0.79 7.06 3.06
C MET A 107 1.95 6.06 3.14
N VAL A 108 1.98 5.08 2.23
CA VAL A 108 3.09 4.11 2.13
C VAL A 108 4.39 4.81 1.76
N GLY A 109 4.37 5.74 0.81
CA GLY A 109 5.56 6.49 0.41
C GLY A 109 6.20 7.26 1.56
N LEU A 110 5.40 7.91 2.41
CA LEU A 110 5.91 8.61 3.59
C LEU A 110 6.52 7.65 4.61
N ALA A 111 5.87 6.51 4.88
CA ALA A 111 6.39 5.49 5.78
C ALA A 111 7.74 4.93 5.31
N VAL A 112 7.88 4.67 4.01
CA VAL A 112 9.14 4.23 3.42
C VAL A 112 10.22 5.31 3.55
N ALA A 113 9.89 6.58 3.28
CA ALA A 113 10.83 7.69 3.44
C ALA A 113 11.32 7.83 4.89
N ALA A 114 10.42 7.68 5.87
CA ALA A 114 10.74 7.77 7.29
C ALA A 114 11.62 6.59 7.78
N ILE A 115 11.32 5.35 7.34
CA ILE A 115 12.15 4.17 7.67
C ILE A 115 13.55 4.27 7.08
N ARG A 116 13.68 4.90 5.91
CA ARG A 116 14.97 5.15 5.25
C ARG A 116 15.73 6.34 5.86
N GLY A 117 15.16 7.03 6.85
CA GLY A 117 15.78 8.20 7.48
C GLY A 117 15.79 9.46 6.60
N LEU A 118 15.01 9.49 5.52
CA LEU A 118 14.95 10.63 4.61
C LEU A 118 14.11 11.78 5.16
N VAL A 119 13.23 11.50 6.13
CA VAL A 119 12.38 12.47 6.81
C VAL A 119 12.34 12.18 8.30
N LYS A 120 12.16 13.23 9.10
CA LYS A 120 11.94 13.12 10.55
C LYS A 120 10.48 12.73 10.84
N GLU A 121 10.25 11.99 11.94
CA GLU A 121 8.91 11.49 12.30
C GLU A 121 7.90 12.60 12.59
N ASN A 122 8.37 13.78 13.02
CA ASN A 122 7.51 14.95 13.25
C ASN A 122 6.76 15.43 11.98
N VAL A 123 7.19 15.00 10.79
CA VAL A 123 6.51 15.31 9.53
C VAL A 123 5.08 14.77 9.50
N TYR A 124 4.79 13.69 10.24
CA TYR A 124 3.46 13.08 10.28
C TYR A 124 2.42 14.04 10.87
N GLY A 125 2.73 14.69 12.00
CA GLY A 125 1.83 15.68 12.60
C GLY A 125 1.53 16.84 11.65
N ARG A 126 2.59 17.37 11.03
CA ARG A 126 2.48 18.48 10.06
C ARG A 126 1.67 18.10 8.81
N CYS A 127 1.79 16.86 8.33
CA CYS A 127 1.05 16.40 7.14
C CYS A 127 -0.47 16.44 7.32
N PHE A 128 -0.98 16.39 8.55
CA PHE A 128 -2.42 16.46 8.85
C PHE A 128 -2.90 17.84 9.30
N ASP A 129 -1.98 18.82 9.43
CA ASP A 129 -2.30 20.18 9.82
C ASP A 129 -2.68 21.03 8.59
N ARG A 130 -2.39 22.33 8.57
CA ARG A 130 -2.71 23.25 7.46
C ARG A 130 -1.55 23.45 6.48
N GLU A 131 -0.40 22.84 6.71
CA GLU A 131 0.78 22.99 5.86
C GLU A 131 0.68 22.13 4.59
N GLN A 132 1.09 22.68 3.45
CA GLN A 132 1.23 21.92 2.20
C GLN A 132 2.61 21.26 2.14
N ILE A 133 2.63 19.93 2.17
CA ILE A 133 3.85 19.12 2.19
C ILE A 133 3.84 18.17 0.99
N HIS A 134 4.96 18.16 0.26
CA HIS A 134 5.15 17.20 -0.81
C HIS A 134 5.43 15.79 -0.26
N VAL A 135 4.39 14.95 -0.24
CA VAL A 135 4.48 13.55 0.20
C VAL A 135 4.86 12.65 -0.99
N PRO A 136 5.94 11.84 -0.88
CA PRO A 136 6.34 10.91 -1.94
C PRO A 136 5.25 9.87 -2.20
N LYS A 137 5.07 9.50 -3.47
CA LYS A 137 4.06 8.53 -3.91
C LYS A 137 4.73 7.20 -4.24
N ALA A 138 4.39 6.14 -3.51
CA ALA A 138 4.87 4.80 -3.82
C ALA A 138 4.39 4.33 -5.22
N PRO A 139 5.08 3.38 -5.88
CA PRO A 139 4.61 2.73 -7.10
C PRO A 139 3.23 2.06 -6.91
N ALA A 140 2.52 1.81 -8.02
CA ALA A 140 1.18 1.20 -7.97
C ALA A 140 1.21 -0.34 -7.91
N LEU A 141 2.29 -0.97 -8.38
CA LEU A 141 2.38 -2.41 -8.64
C LEU A 141 1.97 -3.30 -7.46
N GLY A 142 2.29 -2.89 -6.22
CA GLY A 142 1.98 -3.68 -5.01
C GLY A 142 0.65 -3.34 -4.33
N LEU A 143 -0.21 -2.52 -4.95
CA LEU A 143 -1.48 -2.10 -4.35
C LEU A 143 -2.66 -2.84 -5.00
N PHE A 144 -3.38 -3.62 -4.19
CA PHE A 144 -4.59 -4.32 -4.61
C PHE A 144 -5.74 -4.09 -3.62
N LEU A 145 -6.98 -4.09 -4.13
CA LEU A 145 -8.17 -4.05 -3.31
C LEU A 145 -8.48 -5.46 -2.79
N HIS A 146 -8.37 -5.65 -1.49
CA HIS A 146 -8.59 -6.97 -0.90
C HIS A 146 -10.07 -7.29 -0.66
N ARG A 147 -10.83 -6.36 -0.06
CA ARG A 147 -12.24 -6.57 0.29
C ARG A 147 -13.00 -5.25 0.34
N VAL A 148 -14.25 -5.25 -0.10
CA VAL A 148 -15.21 -4.18 0.15
C VAL A 148 -16.13 -4.59 1.30
N HIS A 149 -16.22 -3.72 2.30
CA HIS A 149 -16.97 -3.96 3.53
C HIS A 149 -18.39 -3.40 3.43
N TYR A 150 -19.38 -4.27 3.69
CA TYR A 150 -20.80 -3.95 3.59
C TYR A 150 -21.52 -4.02 4.95
N ASP A 151 -20.80 -3.88 6.07
CA ASP A 151 -21.36 -4.09 7.41
C ASP A 151 -22.62 -3.26 7.68
N ALA A 152 -22.62 -1.99 7.26
CA ALA A 152 -23.78 -1.11 7.41
C ALA A 152 -24.97 -1.55 6.53
N TYR A 153 -24.70 -2.06 5.32
CA TYR A 153 -25.72 -2.60 4.43
C TYR A 153 -26.28 -3.92 4.99
N ASN A 154 -25.41 -4.83 5.41
CA ASN A 154 -25.78 -6.13 5.97
C ASN A 154 -26.71 -5.97 7.18
N ARG A 155 -26.41 -5.04 8.11
CA ARG A 155 -27.29 -4.74 9.25
C ARG A 155 -28.68 -4.25 8.83
N LYS A 156 -28.77 -3.45 7.76
CA LYS A 156 -30.07 -2.95 7.25
C LYS A 156 -30.89 -4.03 6.56
N VAL A 157 -30.22 -4.97 5.89
CA VAL A 157 -30.89 -6.01 5.09
C VAL A 157 -31.27 -7.24 5.91
N GLN A 158 -30.58 -7.50 7.03
CA GLN A 158 -30.92 -8.59 7.95
C GLN A 158 -32.37 -8.56 8.46
N SER A 159 -33.00 -7.38 8.52
CA SER A 159 -34.40 -7.24 8.93
C SER A 159 -35.42 -7.40 7.79
N VAL A 160 -34.96 -7.53 6.55
CA VAL A 160 -35.82 -7.71 5.37
C VAL A 160 -35.87 -9.19 5.01
N LYS A 161 -37.07 -9.76 5.07
CA LYS A 161 -37.31 -11.16 4.69
C LYS A 161 -36.89 -11.41 3.23
N ASP A 162 -36.28 -12.56 2.97
CA ASP A 162 -35.90 -13.06 1.63
C ASP A 162 -34.84 -12.24 0.88
N ARG A 163 -34.12 -11.33 1.55
CA ARG A 163 -32.93 -10.67 0.97
C ARG A 163 -31.63 -11.26 1.50
N GLU A 164 -30.76 -11.61 0.55
CA GLU A 164 -29.40 -12.04 0.85
C GLU A 164 -28.50 -10.86 1.23
N THR A 165 -27.65 -11.07 2.24
CA THR A 165 -26.61 -10.13 2.65
C THR A 165 -25.33 -10.30 1.80
N MET A 166 -24.50 -9.25 1.72
CA MET A 166 -23.20 -9.36 1.05
C MET A 166 -22.22 -10.27 1.79
N ALA A 167 -22.43 -10.49 3.08
CA ALA A 167 -21.65 -11.48 3.83
C ALA A 167 -21.93 -12.91 3.31
N GLN A 168 -23.20 -13.25 3.09
CA GLN A 168 -23.61 -14.54 2.52
C GLN A 168 -23.11 -14.68 1.07
N ALA A 169 -23.24 -13.62 0.27
CA ALA A 169 -22.73 -13.63 -1.10
C ALA A 169 -21.21 -13.88 -1.15
N TYR A 170 -20.42 -13.21 -0.31
CA TYR A 170 -18.98 -13.44 -0.23
C TYR A 170 -18.62 -14.85 0.23
N ALA A 171 -19.36 -15.42 1.19
CA ALA A 171 -19.09 -16.77 1.68
C ALA A 171 -19.11 -17.83 0.57
N ARG A 172 -19.99 -17.67 -0.44
CA ARG A 172 -20.09 -18.60 -1.59
C ARG A 172 -18.87 -18.58 -2.51
N VAL A 173 -18.11 -17.49 -2.52
CA VAL A 173 -16.97 -17.28 -3.43
C VAL A 173 -15.65 -17.10 -2.69
N GLU A 174 -15.63 -17.30 -1.37
CA GLU A 174 -14.46 -17.06 -0.53
C GLU A 174 -13.25 -17.89 -0.97
N ASP A 175 -13.47 -19.16 -1.35
CA ASP A 175 -12.40 -20.03 -1.83
C ASP A 175 -11.89 -19.62 -3.22
N GLN A 176 -12.77 -19.12 -4.09
CA GLN A 176 -12.38 -18.58 -5.39
C GLN A 176 -11.54 -17.31 -5.24
N ILE A 177 -11.90 -16.42 -4.29
CA ILE A 177 -11.13 -15.21 -3.97
C ILE A 177 -9.74 -15.59 -3.44
N LYS A 178 -9.66 -16.58 -2.55
CA LYS A 178 -8.38 -17.07 -2.00
C LYS A 178 -7.50 -17.69 -3.08
N ALA A 179 -8.06 -18.56 -3.92
CA ALA A 179 -7.35 -19.19 -5.03
C ALA A 179 -6.82 -18.13 -6.01
N PHE A 180 -7.66 -17.21 -6.46
CA PHE A 180 -7.24 -16.13 -7.36
C PHE A 180 -6.11 -15.28 -6.78
N ARG A 181 -6.18 -14.95 -5.48
CA ARG A 181 -5.13 -14.18 -4.80
C ARG A 181 -3.79 -14.92 -4.84
N ASN A 182 -3.77 -16.21 -4.49
CA ASN A 182 -2.56 -17.00 -4.40
C ASN A 182 -1.99 -17.38 -5.79
N ASP A 183 -2.84 -17.46 -6.82
CA ASP A 183 -2.40 -17.91 -8.14
C ASP A 183 -2.00 -16.75 -9.06
N LYS A 184 -2.61 -15.56 -8.87
CA LYS A 184 -2.52 -14.44 -9.81
C LYS A 184 -1.99 -13.14 -9.22
N ILE A 185 -1.90 -13.00 -7.90
CA ILE A 185 -1.50 -11.74 -7.24
C ILE A 185 -0.25 -11.90 -6.38
N VAL A 186 -0.23 -12.91 -5.49
CA VAL A 186 0.79 -13.10 -4.45
C VAL A 186 1.60 -14.35 -4.71
#